data_AF-A0A383DJQ7-F1
#
_entry.id   AF-A0A383DJQ7-F1
#
_cell.length_a   1.000
_cell.length_b   1.000
_cell.length_c   1.000
_cell.angle_alpha   90.00
_cell.angle_beta   90.00
_cell.angle_gamma   90.00
#
_symmetry.space_group_name_H-M   'P 1'
#
loop_
_entity.id
_entity.type
_entity.pdbx_description
1 polymer ?
#
loop_
_entity_poly.entity_id
_entity_poly.type
_entity_poly.pdbx_seq_one_letter_code
_entity_poly.pdbx_strand_id
1 'polypeptide(L)'
;MNIEDVLENWEPYHAIREVIANALDEQLISDTADIEISEGEDGWHIRDFGRGIQIEHFTMNENPEKLDSKDGVIGKFGVGLKDALATFNRNGISPEIR
;
A
#
# COMPACT_ATOMS: atom_id res chain seq x y z
N MET A 1 -22.68 9.07 -1.96
CA MET A 1 -21.30 9.37 -2.39
C MET A 1 -20.88 8.19 -3.24
N ASN A 2 -20.73 8.37 -4.56
CA ASN A 2 -20.42 7.25 -5.46
C ASN A 2 -18.94 6.91 -5.32
N ILE A 3 -18.64 5.61 -5.27
CA ILE A 3 -17.26 5.09 -5.21
C ILE A 3 -16.46 5.47 -6.46
N GLU A 4 -17.16 5.65 -7.58
CA GLU A 4 -16.60 6.08 -8.86
C GLU A 4 -16.01 7.51 -8.78
N ASP A 5 -16.68 8.45 -8.09
CA ASP A 5 -16.22 9.84 -7.95
C ASP A 5 -14.98 9.97 -7.03
N VAL A 6 -14.80 9.05 -6.09
CA VAL A 6 -13.67 9.07 -5.13
C VAL A 6 -12.38 8.56 -5.81
N LEU A 7 -12.50 7.52 -6.64
CA LEU A 7 -11.38 6.95 -7.38
C LEU A 7 -10.84 7.91 -8.44
N GLU A 8 -11.66 8.78 -9.04
CA GLU A 8 -11.22 9.72 -10.11
C GLU A 8 -10.11 10.71 -9.70
N ASN A 9 -9.85 10.93 -8.40
CA ASN A 9 -8.88 11.93 -7.95
C ASN A 9 -7.45 11.40 -7.71
N TRP A 10 -7.21 10.09 -7.85
CA TRP A 10 -5.88 9.51 -7.58
C TRP A 10 -4.94 9.53 -8.79
N GLU A 11 -4.00 10.46 -8.81
CA GLU A 11 -2.83 10.38 -9.68
C GLU A 11 -1.81 9.29 -9.25
N PRO A 12 -0.90 8.84 -10.13
CA PRO A 12 0.11 7.81 -9.82
C PRO A 12 0.94 8.08 -8.56
N TYR A 13 1.22 9.35 -8.23
CA TYR A 13 1.95 9.68 -7.02
C TYR A 13 1.15 9.40 -5.73
N HIS A 14 -0.19 9.46 -5.77
CA HIS A 14 -1.01 9.06 -4.62
C HIS A 14 -0.92 7.55 -4.40
N ALA A 15 -0.95 6.77 -5.49
CA ALA A 15 -0.76 5.32 -5.44
C ALA A 15 0.62 4.94 -4.87
N ILE A 16 1.68 5.61 -5.33
CA ILE A 16 3.05 5.38 -4.79
C ILE A 16 3.10 5.73 -3.30
N ARG A 17 2.53 6.86 -2.88
CA ARG A 17 2.48 7.24 -1.45
C ARG A 17 1.78 6.19 -0.59
N GLU A 18 0.71 5.59 -1.09
CA GLU A 18 -0.01 4.54 -0.38
C GLU A 18 0.81 3.25 -0.27
N VAL A 19 1.56 2.87 -1.31
CA VAL A 19 2.48 1.72 -1.23
C VAL A 19 3.57 1.97 -0.18
N ILE A 20 4.16 3.16 -0.18
CA ILE A 20 5.17 3.56 0.83
C ILE A 20 4.56 3.55 2.24
N ALA A 21 3.35 4.09 2.40
CA ALA A 21 2.66 4.11 3.69
C ALA A 21 2.40 2.70 4.22
N ASN A 22 2.00 1.76 3.36
CA ASN A 22 1.81 0.37 3.78
C ASN A 22 3.12 -0.31 4.20
N ALA A 23 4.23 -0.02 3.51
CA ALA A 23 5.55 -0.52 3.90
C ALA A 23 5.99 0.04 5.27
N LEU A 24 5.77 1.33 5.53
CA LEU A 24 6.05 1.97 6.83
C LEU A 24 5.17 1.42 7.96
N ASP A 25 3.88 1.20 7.69
CA ASP A 25 2.97 0.58 8.65
C ASP A 25 3.47 -0.81 9.04
N GLU A 26 3.88 -1.61 8.06
CA GLU A 26 4.38 -2.96 8.30
C GLU A 26 5.70 -2.95 9.08
N GLN A 27 6.59 -1.99 8.82
CA GLN A 27 7.78 -1.77 9.64
C GLN A 27 7.41 -1.52 11.11
N LEU A 28 6.44 -0.65 11.38
CA LEU A 28 5.99 -0.31 12.74
C LEU A 28 5.27 -1.47 13.43
N ILE A 29 4.45 -2.23 12.70
CA ILE A 29 3.64 -3.33 13.24
C ILE A 29 4.51 -4.55 13.56
N SER A 30 5.43 -4.89 12.65
CA SER A 30 6.24 -6.10 12.74
C SER A 30 7.62 -5.86 13.37
N ASP A 31 7.94 -4.63 13.77
CA ASP A 31 9.22 -4.22 14.36
C ASP A 31 10.41 -4.68 13.51
N THR A 32 10.35 -4.37 12.22
CA THR A 32 11.35 -4.80 11.22
C THR A 32 12.34 -3.69 10.90
N ALA A 33 13.34 -4.00 10.07
CA ALA A 33 14.32 -3.02 9.60
C ALA A 33 13.66 -1.90 8.78
N ASP A 34 14.37 -0.78 8.63
CA ASP A 34 13.91 0.36 7.83
C ASP A 34 13.59 -0.04 6.39
N ILE A 35 12.50 0.48 5.84
CA ILE A 35 12.15 0.25 4.43
C ILE A 35 13.24 0.75 3.48
N GLU A 36 13.41 0.07 2.36
CA GLU A 36 14.34 0.46 1.31
C GLU A 36 13.58 0.99 0.09
N ILE A 37 13.95 2.18 -0.38
CA ILE A 37 13.47 2.74 -1.64
C ILE A 37 14.68 2.93 -2.55
N SER A 38 14.71 2.23 -3.67
CA SER A 38 15.88 2.23 -4.57
C SER A 38 15.46 2.15 -6.04
N GLU A 39 16.30 2.69 -6.92
CA GLU A 39 16.17 2.54 -8.36
C GLU A 39 17.03 1.36 -8.81
N GLY A 40 16.43 0.43 -9.57
CA GLY A 40 17.06 -0.72 -10.20
C GLY A 40 16.91 -0.70 -11.72
N GLU A 41 17.41 -1.74 -12.38
CA GLU A 41 17.35 -1.84 -13.86
C GLU A 41 15.91 -1.98 -14.39
N ASP A 42 15.02 -2.55 -13.60
CA ASP A 42 13.59 -2.78 -13.88
C ASP A 42 12.68 -1.68 -13.29
N GLY A 43 13.24 -0.63 -12.70
CA GLY A 43 12.51 0.53 -12.19
C GLY A 43 12.69 0.76 -10.70
N TRP A 44 11.71 1.44 -10.08
CA TRP A 44 11.75 1.77 -8.66
C TRP A 44 11.21 0.63 -7.80
N HIS A 45 11.95 0.31 -6.74
CA HIS A 45 11.63 -0.73 -5.77
C HIS A 45 11.32 -0.11 -4.42
N ILE A 46 10.22 -0.52 -3.81
CA ILE A 46 9.87 -0.23 -2.42
C ILE A 46 9.85 -1.58 -1.70
N ARG A 47 10.74 -1.75 -0.72
CA ARG A 47 10.90 -3.01 0.00
C ARG A 47 10.69 -2.81 1.49
N ASP A 48 9.78 -3.58 2.07
CA ASP A 48 9.69 -3.81 3.51
C ASP A 48 10.26 -5.20 3.87
N PHE A 49 10.48 -5.42 5.17
CA PHE A 49 11.00 -6.67 5.72
C PHE A 49 9.95 -7.40 6.57
N GLY A 50 8.68 -7.10 6.31
CA GLY A 50 7.54 -7.56 7.07
C GLY A 50 7.06 -8.96 6.69
N ARG A 51 5.79 -9.20 7.04
CA ARG A 51 5.10 -10.48 6.86
C ARG A 51 4.68 -10.75 5.42
N GLY A 52 4.84 -9.76 4.53
CA GLY A 52 4.44 -9.83 3.12
C GLY A 52 2.94 -9.64 2.88
N ILE A 53 2.58 -9.43 1.61
CA ILE A 53 1.19 -9.25 1.19
C ILE A 53 0.52 -10.62 1.05
N GLN A 54 -0.61 -10.83 1.73
CA GLN A 54 -1.42 -12.04 1.64
C GLN A 54 -2.67 -11.81 0.77
N ILE A 55 -3.27 -12.89 0.26
CA ILE A 55 -4.45 -12.81 -0.63
C ILE A 55 -5.64 -12.12 0.05
N GLU A 56 -5.73 -12.23 1.37
CA GLU A 56 -6.75 -11.62 2.21
C GLU A 56 -6.69 -10.09 2.18
N HIS A 57 -5.50 -9.50 1.95
CA HIS A 57 -5.31 -8.05 1.82
C HIS A 57 -6.01 -7.47 0.58
N PHE A 58 -6.43 -8.32 -0.36
CA PHE A 58 -7.22 -7.93 -1.53
C PHE A 58 -8.73 -8.08 -1.32
N THR A 59 -9.17 -8.68 -0.21
CA THR A 59 -10.60 -8.82 0.15
C THR A 59 -11.09 -7.64 0.98
N MET A 60 -12.38 -7.29 0.94
CA MET A 60 -12.90 -6.19 1.79
C MET A 60 -13.05 -6.69 3.21
N ASN A 61 -12.00 -6.52 4.02
CA ASN A 61 -12.07 -6.71 5.45
C ASN A 61 -11.26 -5.60 6.12
N GLU A 62 -11.86 -4.95 7.11
CA GLU A 62 -11.11 -4.13 8.05
C GLU A 62 -10.03 -5.02 8.68
N ASN A 63 -8.78 -4.59 8.70
CA ASN A 63 -7.74 -5.36 9.37
C ASN A 63 -7.78 -5.01 10.87
N PRO A 64 -8.27 -5.91 11.74
CA PRO A 64 -8.37 -5.64 13.18
C PRO A 64 -7.01 -5.32 13.81
N GLU A 65 -5.90 -5.79 13.22
CA GLU A 65 -4.55 -5.48 13.70
C GLU A 65 -4.17 -4.02 13.50
N LYS A 66 -4.66 -3.35 12.43
CA LYS A 66 -4.43 -1.91 12.21
C LYS A 66 -5.30 -1.02 13.12
N LEU A 67 -6.38 -1.58 13.67
CA LEU A 67 -7.24 -0.91 14.65
C LEU A 67 -6.67 -1.00 16.07
N ASP A 68 -5.91 -2.06 16.38
CA ASP A 68 -5.32 -2.33 17.69
C ASP A 68 -3.81 -1.97 17.77
N SER A 69 -3.20 -1.64 16.63
CA SER A 69 -1.80 -1.23 16.54
C SER A 69 -1.53 0.15 17.13
N LYS A 70 -0.32 0.31 17.69
CA LYS A 70 0.22 1.52 18.33
C LYS A 70 -0.03 2.81 17.52
N ASP A 71 -0.15 3.93 18.23
CA ASP A 71 -0.16 5.29 17.64
C ASP A 71 0.93 5.43 16.57
N GLY A 72 0.54 5.74 15.32
CA GLY A 72 1.48 6.00 14.22
C GLY A 72 1.17 5.30 12.89
N VAL A 73 0.29 4.29 12.88
CA VAL A 73 -0.14 3.60 11.65
C VAL A 73 -0.99 4.51 10.75
N ILE A 74 -0.58 4.63 9.49
CA ILE A 74 -1.12 5.52 8.46
C ILE A 74 -2.38 4.93 7.84
N GLY A 75 -2.33 3.65 7.42
CA GLY A 75 -3.46 2.96 6.78
C GLY A 75 -4.41 2.36 7.81
N LYS A 76 -5.73 2.52 7.64
CA LYS A 76 -6.71 2.03 8.65
C LYS A 76 -7.82 1.13 8.09
N PHE A 77 -8.16 1.26 6.81
CA PHE A 77 -9.43 0.72 6.29
C PHE A 77 -9.27 -0.36 5.22
N GLY A 78 -8.05 -0.79 4.89
CA GLY A 78 -7.81 -1.88 3.92
C GLY A 78 -8.26 -1.58 2.48
N VAL A 79 -8.55 -0.32 2.16
CA VAL A 79 -8.99 0.12 0.82
C VAL A 79 -7.83 0.68 -0.03
N GLY A 80 -6.84 1.33 0.59
CA GLY A 80 -5.82 2.10 -0.12
C GLY A 80 -4.98 1.29 -1.09
N LEU A 81 -4.58 0.05 -0.74
CA LEU A 81 -3.84 -0.81 -1.68
C LEU A 81 -4.62 -1.08 -2.97
N LYS A 82 -5.94 -1.24 -2.90
CA LYS A 82 -6.78 -1.49 -4.07
C LYS A 82 -6.90 -0.23 -4.93
N ASP A 83 -7.07 0.92 -4.28
CA ASP A 83 -7.12 2.22 -4.97
C ASP A 83 -5.79 2.53 -5.65
N ALA A 84 -4.66 2.17 -5.02
CA ALA A 84 -3.32 2.27 -5.60
C ALA A 84 -3.19 1.38 -6.86
N LEU A 85 -3.56 0.10 -6.77
CA LEU A 85 -3.51 -0.82 -7.92
C LEU A 85 -4.45 -0.41 -9.05
N ALA A 86 -5.66 0.03 -8.74
CA ALA A 86 -6.62 0.54 -9.72
C ALA A 86 -6.06 1.80 -10.42
N THR A 87 -5.40 2.68 -9.64
CA THR A 87 -4.74 3.89 -10.15
C THR A 87 -3.58 3.55 -11.09
N PHE A 88 -2.75 2.57 -10.75
CA PHE A 88 -1.68 2.12 -11.64
C PHE A 88 -2.23 1.57 -12.95
N ASN A 89 -3.23 0.68 -12.87
CA ASN A 89 -3.82 0.04 -14.04
C ASN A 89 -4.42 1.05 -15.03
N ARG A 90 -5.21 2.04 -14.56
CA ARG A 90 -5.79 3.06 -15.46
C ARG A 90 -4.76 3.99 -16.09
N ASN A 91 -3.58 4.11 -15.49
CA ASN A 91 -2.46 4.91 -15.99
C ASN A 91 -1.45 4.07 -16.81
N GLY A 92 -1.76 2.79 -17.08
CA GLY A 92 -0.87 1.90 -17.84
C GLY A 92 0.42 1.51 -17.11
N ILE A 93 0.44 1.61 -15.78
CA ILE A 93 1.55 1.20 -14.92
C ILE A 93 1.26 -0.21 -14.41
N SER A 94 2.21 -1.13 -14.60
CA SER A 94 2.10 -2.51 -14.11
C SER A 94 3.07 -2.72 -12.94
N PRO A 95 2.59 -2.62 -11.68
CA PRO A 95 3.44 -2.90 -10.53
C PRO A 95 3.71 -4.41 -10.42
N GLU A 96 4.93 -4.76 -10.00
CA GLU A 96 5.29 -6.12 -9.64
C GLU A 96 5.31 -6.25 -8.12
N ILE A 97 4.66 -7.28 -7.58
CA ILE A 97 4.68 -7.64 -6.17
C ILE A 97 5.43 -8.97 -6.06
N ARG A 98 6.47 -9.00 -5.22
CA ARG A 98 7.39 -10.14 -5.07
C ARG A 98 7.46 -10.61 -3.62
#